data_AF-W8ZNI5-F1
#
_entry.id   AF-W8ZNI5-F1
#
_cell.length_a   1.000
_cell.length_b   1.000
_cell.length_c   1.000
_cell.angle_alpha   90.00
_cell.angle_beta   90.00
_cell.angle_gamma   90.00
#
_symmetry.space_group_name_H-M   'P 1'
#
loop_
_entity.id
_entity.type
_entity.pdbx_description
1 polymer ?
#
loop_
_entity_poly.entity_id
_entity_poly.type
_entity_poly.pdbx_seq_one_letter_code
_entity_poly.pdbx_strand_id
1 'polypeptide(L)' 'RIYIRILLLPSCSGASYEVLRWTNALRDVPVLRYLGYPGLWLQLLTTKEPTDDQVEVSIASFNRMRELEREVNVQPAV' A
#
# COMPACT_ATOMS: atom_id res chain seq x y z
N ARG A 1 0.75 28.19 -4.50
CA ARG A 1 1.22 26.83 -4.85
C ARG A 1 0.58 25.73 -3.98
N ILE A 2 0.44 25.92 -2.66
CA ILE A 2 -0.17 24.91 -1.76
C ILE A 2 -1.67 24.70 -2.00
N TYR A 3 -2.42 25.76 -2.33
CA TYR A 3 -3.88 25.70 -2.54
C TYR A 3 -4.31 24.73 -3.65
N ILE A 4 -3.57 24.69 -4.76
CA ILE A 4 -3.80 23.74 -5.85
C ILE A 4 -3.65 22.30 -5.34
N ARG A 5 -2.65 22.04 -4.49
CA ARG A 5 -2.40 20.71 -3.94
C ARG A 5 -3.50 20.31 -2.96
N ILE A 6 -3.95 21.24 -2.11
CA ILE A 6 -5.05 21.01 -1.15
C ILE A 6 -6.37 20.72 -1.86
N LEU A 7 -6.63 21.34 -3.01
CA LEU A 7 -7.88 21.15 -3.75
C LEU A 7 -7.82 19.92 -4.68
N LEU A 8 -6.66 19.64 -5.26
CA LEU A 8 -6.44 18.47 -6.12
C LEU A 8 -6.44 17.15 -5.34
N LEU A 9 -5.93 17.12 -4.10
CA LEU A 9 -5.90 15.90 -3.29
C LEU A 9 -7.30 15.28 -3.09
N PRO A 10 -8.31 15.99 -2.55
CA PRO A 10 -9.65 15.45 -2.39
C PRO A 10 -10.37 15.27 -3.73
N SER A 11 -10.11 16.12 -4.72
CA SER A 11 -10.74 15.98 -6.05
C SER A 11 -10.28 14.71 -6.78
N CYS A 12 -8.98 14.44 -6.79
CA CYS A 12 -8.41 13.25 -7.41
C CYS A 12 -8.80 11.97 -6.63
N SER A 13 -8.70 12.00 -5.30
CA SER A 13 -9.08 10.86 -4.46
C SER A 13 -10.58 10.59 -4.50
N GLY A 14 -11.41 11.63 -4.49
CA GLY A 14 -12.88 11.52 -4.59
C GLY A 14 -13.32 11.00 -5.95
N ALA A 15 -12.75 11.52 -7.04
CA ALA A 15 -13.01 10.99 -8.39
C ALA A 15 -12.60 9.52 -8.51
N SER A 16 -11.44 9.15 -7.97
CA SER A 16 -10.97 7.75 -7.95
C SER A 16 -11.89 6.85 -7.15
N TYR A 17 -12.41 7.32 -6.01
CA TYR A 17 -13.35 6.58 -5.17
C TYR A 17 -14.69 6.35 -5.88
N GLU A 18 -15.25 7.37 -6.52
CA GLU A 18 -16.51 7.24 -7.26
C GLU A 18 -16.39 6.31 -8.46
N VAL A 19 -15.26 6.34 -9.18
CA VAL A 19 -14.96 5.37 -10.26
C VAL A 19 -14.89 3.95 -9.71
N LEU A 20 -14.24 3.74 -8.57
CA LEU A 20 -14.14 2.43 -7.93
C LEU A 20 -15.51 1.94 -7.44
N ARG A 21 -16.32 2.84 -6.88
CA ARG A 21 -17.69 2.56 -6.43
C ARG A 21 -18.61 2.21 -7.61
N TRP A 22 -18.54 2.95 -8.71
CA TRP A 22 -19.28 2.65 -9.94
C TRP A 22 -18.88 1.31 -10.54
N THR A 23 -17.58 1.02 -10.58
CA THR A 23 -17.08 -0.28 -11.08
C THR A 23 -17.59 -1.44 -10.23
N ASN A 24 -17.72 -1.25 -8.91
CA ASN A 24 -18.25 -2.25 -7.99
C ASN A 24 -19.79 -2.37 -8.09
N ALA A 25 -20.52 -1.27 -8.29
CA ALA A 25 -21.97 -1.28 -8.53
C ALA A 25 -22.34 -1.99 -9.84
N LEU A 26 -21.44 -2.01 -10.83
CA LEU A 26 -21.60 -2.67 -12.12
C LEU A 26 -21.06 -4.11 -12.14
N ARG A 27 -20.72 -4.67 -10.97
CA ARG A 27 -20.14 -6.03 -10.82
C ARG A 27 -21.08 -7.15 -11.28
N ASP A 28 -22.38 -6.89 -11.34
CA ASP A 28 -23.40 -7.84 -11.83
C ASP A 28 -23.37 -8.02 -13.36
N VAL A 29 -22.70 -7.14 -14.12
CA VAL A 29 -22.55 -7.28 -15.57
C VAL A 29 -21.26 -8.07 -15.88
N PRO A 30 -21.34 -9.25 -16.53
CA PRO A 30 -20.18 -10.14 -16.71
C PRO A 30 -19.03 -9.51 -17.51
N VAL A 31 -19.32 -8.57 -18.41
CA VAL A 31 -18.33 -7.86 -19.22
C VAL A 31 -17.54 -6.85 -18.38
N LEU A 32 -18.19 -6.10 -17.50
CA LEU A 32 -17.53 -5.09 -16.66
C LEU A 32 -16.76 -5.73 -15.50
N ARG A 33 -17.16 -6.93 -15.05
CA ARG A 33 -16.40 -7.73 -14.08
C ARG A 33 -14.98 -8.06 -14.57
N TYR A 34 -14.82 -8.29 -15.87
CA TYR A 34 -13.50 -8.57 -16.47
C TYR A 34 -12.60 -7.32 -16.48
N LEU A 35 -13.17 -6.13 -16.69
CA LEU A 35 -12.43 -4.86 -16.67
C LEU A 35 -12.02 -4.44 -15.24
N GLY A 36 -12.80 -4.78 -14.22
CA GLY A 36 -12.46 -4.55 -12.81
C GLY A 36 -11.48 -5.57 -12.21
N TYR A 37 -11.32 -6.74 -12.84
CA TYR A 37 -10.42 -7.81 -12.41
C TYR A 37 -8.94 -7.40 -12.31
N PRO A 38 -8.33 -6.68 -13.28
CA PRO A 38 -6.95 -6.21 -13.15
C PRO A 38 -6.74 -5.26 -11.96
N GLY A 39 -7.72 -4.42 -11.63
CA GLY A 39 -7.65 -3.55 -10.45
C GLY A 39 -7.68 -4.35 -9.14
N LEU A 40 -8.51 -5.38 -9.07
CA LEU A 40 -8.60 -6.27 -7.92
C LEU A 40 -7.32 -7.12 -7.75
N TRP A 41 -6.68 -7.54 -8.84
CA TRP A 41 -5.39 -8.23 -8.80
C TRP A 41 -4.27 -7.37 -8.22
N LEU A 42 -4.21 -6.09 -8.59
CA LEU A 42 -3.26 -5.15 -8.00
C LEU A 42 -3.51 -4.97 -6.50
N GLN A 43 -4.77 -4.93 -6.07
CA GLN A 43 -5.12 -4.88 -4.64
C GLN A 43 -4.70 -6.14 -3.90
N LEU A 44 -4.97 -7.31 -4.50
CA LEU A 44 -4.60 -8.60 -3.93
C LEU A 44 -3.08 -8.73 -3.74
N LEU A 45 -2.28 -8.13 -4.62
CA LEU A 45 -0.83 -8.10 -4.47
C LEU A 45 -0.39 -7.42 -3.16
N THR A 46 -1.11 -6.41 -2.69
CA THR A 46 -0.79 -5.67 -1.45
C THR A 46 -1.43 -6.25 -0.19
N THR A 47 -2.45 -7.10 -0.32
CA THR A 47 -3.16 -7.71 0.82
C THR A 47 -2.89 -9.21 0.97
N LYS A 48 -2.09 -9.81 0.07
CA LYS A 48 -1.68 -11.20 0.16
C LYS A 48 -0.80 -11.41 1.39
N GLU A 49 -1.09 -12.48 2.14
CA GLU A 49 -0.26 -12.88 3.28
C GLU A 49 1.16 -13.26 2.80
N PRO A 50 2.20 -12.79 3.51
CA PRO A 50 3.59 -13.10 3.18
C PRO A 50 3.86 -14.59 3.42
N THR A 51 4.82 -15.15 2.69
CA THR A 51 5.28 -16.53 2.94
C THR A 51 6.17 -16.58 4.17
N ASP A 52 6.28 -17.74 4.82
CA ASP A 52 7.11 -17.93 6.02
C ASP A 52 8.56 -17.44 5.82
N ASP A 53 9.17 -17.73 4.66
CA ASP A 53 10.52 -17.25 4.31
C ASP A 53 10.63 -15.71 4.31
N GLN A 54 9.59 -14.99 3.85
CA GLN A 54 9.58 -13.53 3.85
C GLN A 54 9.50 -12.99 5.27
N VAL A 55 8.77 -13.68 6.16
CA VAL A 55 8.66 -13.32 7.57
C VAL A 55 10.00 -13.53 8.28
N GLU A 56 10.68 -14.65 8.04
CA GLU A 56 11.99 -14.94 8.63
C GLU A 56 13.03 -13.87 8.25
N VAL A 57 13.15 -13.53 6.97
CA VAL A 57 14.07 -12.49 6.49
C VAL A 57 13.72 -11.11 7.07
N SER A 58 12.42 -10.81 7.21
CA SER A 58 11.95 -9.56 7.82
C SER A 58 12.36 -9.47 9.29
N ILE A 59 12.26 -10.57 10.04
CA ILE A 59 12.68 -10.61 11.45
C ILE A 59 14.19 -10.47 11.57
N ALA A 60 14.96 -11.18 10.73
CA ALA A 60 16.42 -11.12 10.75
C ALA A 60 16.94 -9.72 10.44
N SER A 61 16.42 -9.06 9.40
CA SER A 61 16.79 -7.69 9.03
C SER A 61 16.40 -6.68 10.13
N PHE A 62 15.23 -6.84 10.74
CA PHE A 62 14.77 -5.98 11.83
C PHE A 62 15.63 -6.11 13.09
N ASN A 63 16.01 -7.33 13.47
CA ASN A 63 16.91 -7.56 14.60
C ASN A 63 18.29 -6.94 14.36
N ARG A 64 18.84 -7.08 13.15
CA ARG A 64 20.12 -6.46 12.79
C ARG A 64 20.07 -4.94 12.87
N MET A 65 18.99 -4.33 12.39
CA MET A 65 18.76 -2.89 12.52
C MET A 65 18.77 -2.45 13.99
N ARG A 66 18.09 -3.19 14.87
CA ARG A 66 18.03 -2.89 16.30
C ARG A 66 19.37 -3.02 17.02
N GLU A 67 20.20 -3.97 16.62
CA GLU A 67 21.58 -4.09 17.13
C GLU A 67 22.40 -2.86 16.77
N LEU A 68 22.36 -2.45 15.51
CA LEU A 68 23.05 -1.25 15.03
C LEU A 68 22.56 0.02 15.75
N GLU A 69 21.24 0.15 15.94
CA GLU A 69 20.67 1.27 16.70
C GLU A 69 21.16 1.30 18.16
N ARG A 70 21.29 0.12 18.81
CA ARG A 70 21.86 0.03 20.16
C ARG A 70 23.35 0.39 20.18
N GLU A 71 24.14 -0.09 19.23
CA GLU A 71 25.55 0.26 19.12
C GLU A 71 25.75 1.77 18.93
N VAL A 72 24.91 2.40 18.09
CA VAL A 72 24.89 3.85 17.89
C VAL A 72 24.42 4.60 19.14
N ASN A 73 23.46 4.07 19.89
CA ASN A 73 22.99 4.72 21.13
C ASN A 73 23.98 4.53 22.31
N VAL A 74 24.81 3.49 22.28
CA VAL A 74 25.85 3.23 23.30
C VAL A 74 27.14 4.02 23.01
N GLN A 75 27.41 4.36 21.75
CA GLN A 75 28.45 5.32 21.39
C GLN A 75 27.87 6.73 21.51
N PRO A 76 28.25 7.54 22.52
CA PRO A 76 27.86 8.94 22.51
C PRO A 76 28.39 9.52 21.21
N ALA A 77 27.54 10.25 20.49
CA ALA A 77 27.95 11.02 19.32
C ALA A 77 29.19 11.83 19.70
N VAL A 78 30.34 11.44 19.16
CA VAL A 78 31.60 12.17 19.28
C VAL A 78 31.46 13.49 18.55
#